data_AF-A0AAD4KLE6-F1
#
_entry.id   AF-A0AAD4KLE6-F1
#
_cell.length_a   1.000
_cell.length_b   1.000
_cell.length_c   1.000
_cell.angle_alpha   90.00
_cell.angle_beta   90.00
_cell.angle_gamma   90.00
#
_symmetry.space_group_name_H-M   'P 1'
#
loop_
_entity.id
_entity.type
_entity.pdbx_description
1 polymer ?
#
loop_
_entity_poly.entity_id
_entity_poly.type
_entity_poly.pdbx_seq_one_letter_code
_entity_poly.pdbx_strand_id
1 'polypeptide(L)'
;MALQAIALLITLLGILFLYKIIRPSNPRIAPLPPGPKPKLFIGNLSDLPPAGEKEWLHWAKHKDLYGPISSIRLLTQTIIIINDMSLAFEILEKRSVIHSSRPRFVFANDLVGWDKALSSQNYTPLFRAYRKAVGRVMGSRKSVAQFDGLQEMESEKFLLRLLKQPENFKKHIRTEVVTAVLKMTYGYSVSDNDDPLLALADQALAEFSKAAMPGAWLVDIIPALKFIPEWMPGAGFKKTARAFRQTTLESTRVGLDFTKKEMATGKHIPSFTSNALEAGEDEEIVKWSSFALYGGGADTIISTLKCCFLALILNPEVQRRAQEEIDRVVGSERLPTAKDRDNLPYVDAIVKETLRWQPIAPLGLPHTADQDDVVEGFLIPKGAILLANIWLFNHDPSIYNDPSIFNPSRFMPTETYAAQPDPHNVTFGFGRRICPGRIFADTFLFLTIAQTLSVFSLSQPVDEDGKVLEQVVDFEPGIVTRPVDYKCNFTPRSPRHEQLIREIETEA
;
A
#
# COMPACT_ATOMS: atom_id res chain seq x y z
N MET A 1 -30.59 12.14 44.67
CA MET A 1 -29.63 11.04 44.95
C MET A 1 -28.94 10.49 43.69
N ALA A 2 -29.66 10.11 42.63
CA ALA A 2 -29.03 9.56 41.41
C ALA A 2 -28.05 10.53 40.70
N LEU A 3 -28.39 11.82 40.58
CA LEU A 3 -27.50 12.83 39.98
C LEU A 3 -26.20 13.06 40.79
N GLN A 4 -26.28 13.02 42.12
CA GLN A 4 -25.10 13.16 42.99
C GLN A 4 -24.19 11.93 42.92
N ALA A 5 -24.78 10.73 42.83
CA ALA A 5 -24.03 9.49 42.64
C ALA A 5 -23.31 9.45 41.27
N ILE A 6 -23.98 9.92 40.21
CA ILE A 6 -23.37 10.05 38.87
C ILE A 6 -22.24 11.07 38.88
N ALA A 7 -22.42 12.23 39.51
CA ALA A 7 -21.38 13.25 39.63
C ALA A 7 -20.15 12.70 40.39
N LEU A 8 -20.35 12.06 41.54
CA LEU A 8 -19.28 11.42 42.31
C LEU A 8 -18.53 10.34 41.53
N LEU A 9 -19.26 9.53 40.75
CA LEU A 9 -18.64 8.50 39.91
C LEU A 9 -17.80 9.13 38.79
N ILE A 10 -18.30 10.18 38.13
CA ILE A 10 -17.55 10.91 37.10
C ILE A 10 -16.31 11.57 37.72
N THR A 11 -16.43 12.17 38.89
CA THR A 11 -15.28 12.78 39.59
C THR A 11 -14.26 11.72 40.00
N LEU A 12 -14.70 10.56 40.52
CA LEU A 12 -13.81 9.45 40.89
C LEU A 12 -13.11 8.87 39.66
N LEU A 13 -13.83 8.65 38.57
CA LEU A 13 -13.26 8.19 37.30
C LEU A 13 -12.28 9.24 36.73
N GLY A 14 -12.59 10.53 36.83
CA GLY A 14 -11.70 11.62 36.47
C GLY A 14 -10.42 11.66 37.29
N ILE A 15 -10.51 11.45 38.61
CA ILE A 15 -9.37 11.37 39.52
C ILE A 15 -8.52 10.13 39.24
N LEU A 16 -9.14 8.96 39.02
CA LEU A 16 -8.42 7.72 38.68
C LEU A 16 -7.74 7.83 37.31
N PHE A 17 -8.38 8.49 36.36
CA PHE A 17 -7.82 8.79 35.04
C PHE A 17 -6.62 9.75 35.15
N LEU A 18 -6.76 10.85 35.88
CA LEU A 18 -5.68 11.79 36.19
C LEU A 18 -4.53 11.11 36.92
N TYR A 19 -4.82 10.26 37.92
CA TYR A 19 -3.82 9.49 38.64
C TYR A 19 -3.04 8.56 37.69
N LYS A 20 -3.71 7.89 36.75
CA LYS A 20 -3.05 7.02 35.76
C LYS A 20 -2.20 7.80 34.74
N ILE A 21 -2.55 9.06 34.46
CA ILE A 21 -1.79 9.96 33.57
C ILE A 21 -0.58 10.57 34.30
N ILE A 22 -0.75 10.98 35.56
CA ILE A 22 0.25 11.71 36.34
C ILE A 22 1.21 10.77 37.07
N ARG A 23 0.88 9.47 37.19
CA ARG A 23 1.74 8.50 37.87
C ARG A 23 3.14 8.51 37.24
N PRO A 24 4.19 8.87 38.02
CA PRO A 24 5.55 8.85 37.49
C PRO A 24 5.90 7.41 37.09
N SER A 25 6.51 7.27 35.92
CA SER A 25 7.06 5.99 35.48
C SER A 25 8.00 5.46 36.56
N ASN A 26 7.85 4.18 36.89
CA ASN A 26 8.74 3.50 37.82
C ASN A 26 10.19 3.69 37.32
N PRO A 27 11.13 4.24 38.11
CA PRO A 27 12.50 4.54 37.66
C PRO A 27 13.31 3.30 37.27
N ARG A 28 12.77 2.09 37.49
CA ARG A 28 13.34 0.81 37.01
C ARG A 28 12.89 0.43 35.59
N ILE A 29 11.99 1.18 34.97
CA ILE A 29 11.47 0.92 33.63
C ILE A 29 12.17 1.88 32.67
N ALA A 30 12.67 1.36 31.55
CA ALA A 30 13.25 2.16 30.48
C ALA A 30 12.32 3.31 30.07
N PRO A 31 12.85 4.50 29.72
CA PRO A 31 12.02 5.62 29.30
C PRO A 31 11.34 5.31 27.96
N LEU A 32 10.22 5.96 27.67
CA LEU A 32 9.66 5.98 26.31
C LEU A 32 10.66 6.64 25.35
N PRO A 33 10.61 6.31 24.04
CA PRO A 33 11.34 7.07 23.03
C PRO A 33 11.07 8.58 23.17
N PRO A 34 12.08 9.42 22.90
CA PRO A 34 11.94 10.88 22.99
C PRO A 34 10.82 11.41 22.08
N GLY A 35 10.27 12.58 22.41
CA GLY A 35 9.18 13.16 21.65
C GLY A 35 8.68 14.48 22.21
N PRO A 36 7.71 15.12 21.54
CA PRO A 36 7.13 16.38 21.99
C PRO A 36 6.46 16.20 23.36
N LYS A 37 6.65 17.19 24.25
CA LYS A 37 6.07 17.15 25.60
C LYS A 37 4.53 17.15 25.51
N PRO A 38 3.84 16.17 26.13
CA PRO A 38 2.38 16.10 26.07
C PRO A 38 1.73 17.29 26.80
N LYS A 39 0.69 17.87 26.19
CA LYS A 39 -0.15 18.90 26.83
C LYS A 39 -1.10 18.26 27.84
N LEU A 40 -1.41 18.96 28.93
CA LEU A 40 -2.06 18.41 30.13
C LEU A 40 -3.39 17.66 29.87
N PHE A 41 -4.25 18.14 28.96
CA PHE A 41 -5.59 17.55 28.73
C PHE A 41 -5.74 16.81 27.41
N ILE A 42 -5.00 17.20 26.37
CA ILE A 42 -5.12 16.65 25.02
C ILE A 42 -3.93 15.78 24.62
N GLY A 43 -2.94 15.60 25.51
CA GLY A 43 -1.70 14.90 25.19
C GLY A 43 -0.99 15.56 24.02
N ASN A 44 -0.59 14.75 23.05
CA ASN A 44 0.06 15.18 21.80
C ASN A 44 -0.92 15.31 20.62
N LEU A 45 -2.22 15.56 20.86
CA LEU A 45 -3.21 15.65 19.77
C LEU A 45 -2.87 16.76 18.75
N SER A 46 -2.27 17.87 19.21
CA SER A 46 -1.82 18.95 18.34
C SER A 46 -0.51 18.65 17.59
N ASP A 47 0.17 17.55 17.93
CA ASP A 47 1.42 17.13 17.29
C ASP A 47 1.15 16.06 16.21
N LEU A 48 -0.12 15.72 15.97
CA LEU A 48 -0.54 14.94 14.82
C LEU A 48 -0.38 15.73 13.52
N PRO A 49 -0.17 15.05 12.38
CA PRO A 49 -0.16 15.68 11.07
C PRO A 49 -1.46 16.48 10.88
N PRO A 50 -1.37 17.76 10.50
CA PRO A 50 -2.52 18.54 10.05
C PRO A 50 -3.29 17.83 8.94
N ALA A 51 -4.59 18.08 8.85
CA ALA A 51 -5.42 17.51 7.80
C ALA A 51 -4.90 17.95 6.42
N GLY A 52 -4.64 16.98 5.54
CA GLY A 52 -4.10 17.21 4.20
C GLY A 52 -2.58 17.31 4.12
N GLU A 53 -1.84 17.28 5.24
CA GLU A 53 -0.38 17.18 5.22
C GLU A 53 0.05 15.74 4.96
N LYS A 54 1.14 15.58 4.20
CA LYS A 54 1.80 14.28 3.95
C LYS A 54 2.38 13.75 5.25
N GLU A 55 1.75 12.73 5.82
CA GLU A 55 2.04 12.25 7.17
C GLU A 55 3.48 11.77 7.32
N TRP A 56 4.04 11.16 6.26
CA TRP A 56 5.43 10.68 6.27
C TRP A 56 6.45 11.80 6.33
N LEU A 57 6.18 12.96 5.71
CA LEU A 57 7.05 14.15 5.81
C LEU A 57 6.91 14.81 7.18
N HIS A 58 5.70 14.85 7.75
CA HIS A 58 5.49 15.31 9.11
C HIS A 58 6.32 14.49 10.10
N TRP A 59 6.22 13.16 10.02
CA TRP A 59 6.98 12.26 10.88
C TRP A 59 8.47 12.22 10.56
N ALA A 60 8.90 12.49 9.32
CA ALA A 60 10.32 12.55 8.98
C ALA A 60 11.08 13.61 9.81
N LYS A 61 10.44 14.75 10.10
CA LYS A 61 10.99 15.82 10.96
C LYS A 61 11.37 15.30 12.35
N HIS A 62 10.74 14.22 12.83
CA HIS A 62 11.06 13.65 14.14
C HIS A 62 12.47 13.06 14.20
N LYS A 63 13.06 12.64 13.06
CA LYS A 63 14.41 12.09 13.06
C LYS A 63 15.43 13.12 13.54
N ASP A 64 15.35 14.34 13.01
CA ASP A 64 16.28 15.41 13.37
C ASP A 64 16.02 15.94 14.79
N LEU A 65 14.76 15.93 15.24
CA LEU A 65 14.37 16.45 16.55
C LEU A 65 14.63 15.47 17.70
N TYR A 66 14.45 14.17 17.46
CA TYR A 66 14.38 13.15 18.52
C TYR A 66 15.26 11.92 18.25
N GLY A 67 15.82 11.77 17.05
CA GLY A 67 16.71 10.67 16.69
C GLY A 67 16.02 9.47 16.03
N PRO A 68 16.64 8.26 16.08
CA PRO A 68 16.25 7.10 15.28
C PRO A 68 14.88 6.51 15.66
N ILE A 69 14.36 6.85 16.84
CA ILE A 69 13.05 6.45 17.32
C ILE A 69 12.44 7.58 18.15
N SER A 70 11.15 7.83 17.97
CA SER A 70 10.43 8.85 18.72
C SER A 70 9.05 8.36 19.12
N SER A 71 8.39 9.06 20.06
CA SER A 71 7.04 8.73 20.46
C SER A 71 6.15 9.95 20.68
N ILE A 72 4.85 9.74 20.51
CA ILE A 72 3.81 10.66 20.95
C ILE A 72 2.76 9.90 21.76
N ARG A 73 2.07 10.61 22.66
CA ARG A 73 1.02 10.04 23.49
C ARG A 73 -0.30 10.77 23.30
N LEU A 74 -1.28 10.05 22.74
CA LEU A 74 -2.66 10.48 22.60
C LEU A 74 -3.49 9.86 23.72
N LEU A 75 -3.66 10.58 24.82
CA LEU A 75 -4.37 10.08 26.02
C LEU A 75 -3.79 8.75 26.53
N THR A 76 -4.46 7.63 26.25
CA THR A 76 -4.05 6.26 26.60
C THR A 76 -3.26 5.56 25.50
N GLN A 77 -3.28 6.06 24.27
CA GLN A 77 -2.61 5.45 23.12
C GLN A 77 -1.20 6.03 22.97
N THR A 78 -0.21 5.15 22.90
CA THR A 78 1.17 5.52 22.55
C THR A 78 1.40 5.21 21.08
N ILE A 79 1.97 6.14 20.32
CA ILE A 79 2.42 5.94 18.95
C ILE A 79 3.94 6.10 18.95
N ILE A 80 4.64 5.12 18.40
CA ILE A 80 6.08 5.09 18.23
C ILE A 80 6.38 5.21 16.74
N ILE A 81 7.21 6.19 16.39
CA ILE A 81 7.67 6.43 15.04
C ILE A 81 9.11 5.92 14.96
N ILE A 82 9.34 4.97 14.07
CA ILE A 82 10.64 4.37 13.79
C ILE A 82 11.24 5.12 12.59
N ASN A 83 12.32 5.87 12.83
CA ASN A 83 12.97 6.75 11.87
C ASN A 83 14.28 6.18 11.31
N ASP A 84 14.74 5.05 11.84
CA ASP A 84 15.92 4.33 11.40
C ASP A 84 15.57 2.96 10.79
N MET A 85 16.20 2.64 9.67
CA MET A 85 15.94 1.41 8.92
C MET A 85 16.38 0.15 9.68
N SER A 86 17.56 0.18 10.31
CA SER A 86 18.09 -0.97 11.04
C SER A 86 17.22 -1.31 12.25
N LEU A 87 16.75 -0.27 12.94
CA LEU A 87 15.82 -0.39 14.06
C LEU A 87 14.46 -0.91 13.61
N ALA A 88 13.96 -0.52 12.44
CA ALA A 88 12.74 -1.10 11.87
C ALA A 88 12.88 -2.61 11.63
N PHE A 89 14.01 -3.07 11.09
CA PHE A 89 14.29 -4.52 10.98
C PHE A 89 14.41 -5.20 12.34
N GLU A 90 15.05 -4.58 13.33
CA GLU A 90 15.11 -5.16 14.67
C GLU A 90 13.71 -5.37 15.26
N ILE A 91 12.87 -4.34 15.22
CA ILE A 91 11.54 -4.35 15.86
C ILE A 91 10.54 -5.19 15.07
N LEU A 92 10.42 -4.94 13.76
CA LEU A 92 9.33 -5.44 12.93
C LEU A 92 9.66 -6.73 12.16
N GLU A 93 10.94 -7.09 12.01
CA GLU A 93 11.38 -8.34 11.38
C GLU A 93 11.86 -9.33 12.46
N LYS A 94 12.96 -9.02 13.15
CA LYS A 94 13.60 -9.93 14.11
C LYS A 94 12.69 -10.22 15.31
N ARG A 95 12.02 -9.19 15.84
CA ARG A 95 11.06 -9.29 16.96
C ARG A 95 9.61 -9.37 16.50
N SER A 96 9.37 -9.78 15.25
CA SER A 96 8.03 -9.80 14.66
C SER A 96 7.01 -10.69 15.39
N VAL A 97 7.41 -11.60 16.28
CA VAL A 97 6.47 -12.39 17.10
C VAL A 97 5.58 -11.48 17.96
N ILE A 98 6.14 -10.40 18.52
CA ILE A 98 5.48 -9.52 19.49
C ILE A 98 5.08 -8.17 18.90
N HIS A 99 5.53 -7.86 17.68
CA HIS A 99 5.26 -6.59 17.00
C HIS A 99 4.44 -6.77 15.71
N SER A 100 3.78 -7.92 15.50
CA SER A 100 3.00 -8.18 14.28
C SER A 100 1.50 -7.94 14.42
N SER A 101 0.98 -7.54 15.57
CA SER A 101 -0.45 -7.21 15.69
C SER A 101 -0.80 -5.89 15.00
N ARG A 102 -2.10 -5.60 14.90
CA ARG A 102 -2.64 -4.39 14.27
C ARG A 102 -3.40 -3.54 15.30
N PRO A 103 -3.44 -2.21 15.10
CA PRO A 103 -4.29 -1.36 15.93
C PRO A 103 -5.74 -1.79 15.77
N ARG A 104 -6.44 -1.92 16.90
CA ARG A 104 -7.88 -2.25 16.92
C ARG A 104 -8.68 -1.01 17.28
N PHE A 105 -9.36 -0.45 16.29
CA PHE A 105 -10.33 0.63 16.45
C PHE A 105 -11.73 0.03 16.58
N VAL A 106 -12.48 0.43 17.60
CA VAL A 106 -13.85 -0.06 17.82
C VAL A 106 -14.74 0.31 16.63
N PHE A 107 -14.58 1.52 16.09
CA PHE A 107 -15.35 1.97 14.94
C PHE A 107 -15.05 1.12 13.70
N ALA A 108 -13.81 1.08 13.25
CA ALA A 108 -13.43 0.34 12.03
C ALA A 108 -13.56 -1.19 12.19
N ASN A 109 -13.00 -1.75 13.26
CA ASN A 109 -12.91 -3.20 13.40
C ASN A 109 -14.22 -3.81 13.92
N ASP A 110 -14.79 -3.31 15.02
CA ASP A 110 -15.97 -3.94 15.62
C ASP A 110 -17.26 -3.57 14.89
N LEU A 111 -17.48 -2.28 14.59
CA LEU A 111 -18.75 -1.81 14.02
C LEU A 111 -18.78 -1.99 12.49
N VAL A 112 -17.75 -1.52 11.78
CA VAL A 112 -17.69 -1.62 10.32
C VAL A 112 -17.37 -3.06 9.86
N GLY A 113 -16.62 -3.84 10.65
CA GLY A 113 -16.32 -5.24 10.34
C GLY A 113 -14.97 -5.44 9.62
N TRP A 114 -14.07 -4.46 9.70
CA TRP A 114 -12.69 -4.61 9.22
C TRP A 114 -11.86 -5.54 10.09
N ASP A 115 -12.37 -5.98 11.24
CA ASP A 115 -11.71 -7.01 12.03
C ASP A 115 -11.41 -8.24 11.18
N LYS A 116 -12.31 -8.65 10.27
CA LYS A 116 -12.16 -9.81 9.38
C LYS A 116 -11.17 -9.65 8.21
N ALA A 117 -10.74 -8.44 7.87
CA ALA A 117 -9.85 -8.20 6.73
C ALA A 117 -8.40 -8.64 7.03
N LEU A 118 -7.70 -9.25 6.05
CA LEU A 118 -6.33 -9.73 6.23
C LEU A 118 -5.35 -8.64 6.72
N SER A 119 -5.51 -7.40 6.22
CA SER A 119 -4.68 -6.25 6.58
C SER A 119 -4.81 -5.84 8.05
N SER A 120 -5.99 -6.05 8.63
CA SER A 120 -6.41 -5.58 9.96
C SER A 120 -6.51 -6.68 11.01
N GLN A 121 -6.52 -7.95 10.60
CA GLN A 121 -6.50 -9.10 11.51
C GLN A 121 -5.23 -9.10 12.37
N ASN A 122 -5.35 -9.42 13.66
CA ASN A 122 -4.20 -9.67 14.54
C ASN A 122 -3.52 -11.01 14.23
N TYR A 123 -2.39 -11.32 14.89
CA TYR A 123 -1.65 -12.58 14.66
C TYR A 123 -2.38 -13.79 15.27
N THR A 124 -3.50 -14.16 14.67
CA THR A 124 -4.42 -15.23 15.10
C THR A 124 -4.31 -16.47 14.19
N PRO A 125 -4.91 -17.62 14.57
CA PRO A 125 -5.07 -18.74 13.64
C PRO A 125 -5.75 -18.34 12.32
N LEU A 126 -6.72 -17.42 12.38
CA LEU A 126 -7.42 -16.91 11.20
C LEU A 126 -6.49 -16.14 10.26
N PHE A 127 -5.66 -15.23 10.79
CA PHE A 127 -4.63 -14.54 10.00
C PHE A 127 -3.66 -15.53 9.33
N ARG A 128 -3.20 -16.55 10.07
CA ARG A 128 -2.32 -17.58 9.52
C ARG A 128 -3.02 -18.38 8.41
N ALA A 129 -4.30 -18.65 8.56
CA ALA A 129 -5.09 -19.35 7.55
C ALA A 129 -5.21 -18.53 6.26
N TYR A 130 -5.55 -17.24 6.35
CA TYR A 130 -5.57 -16.34 5.20
C TYR A 130 -4.18 -16.22 4.53
N ARG A 131 -3.12 -16.03 5.33
CA ARG A 131 -1.73 -15.98 4.82
C ARG A 131 -1.31 -17.27 4.13
N LYS A 132 -1.75 -18.41 4.64
CA LYS A 132 -1.50 -19.72 4.01
C LYS A 132 -2.23 -19.83 2.67
N ALA A 133 -3.50 -19.45 2.62
CA ALA A 133 -4.30 -19.47 1.38
C ALA A 133 -3.67 -18.58 0.31
N VAL A 134 -3.44 -17.30 0.62
CA VAL A 134 -2.78 -16.36 -0.31
C VAL A 134 -1.35 -16.81 -0.65
N GLY A 135 -0.61 -17.36 0.32
CA GLY A 135 0.76 -17.84 0.11
C GLY A 135 0.89 -18.99 -0.89
N ARG A 136 -0.16 -19.79 -1.13
CA ARG A 136 -0.14 -20.86 -2.15
C ARG A 136 0.05 -20.30 -3.56
N VAL A 137 -0.60 -19.18 -3.85
CA VAL A 137 -0.56 -18.52 -5.17
C VAL A 137 0.47 -17.40 -5.25
N MET A 138 0.73 -16.69 -4.15
CA MET A 138 1.60 -15.50 -4.12
C MET A 138 2.94 -15.70 -3.38
N GLY A 139 3.15 -16.83 -2.72
CA GLY A 139 4.26 -17.00 -1.78
C GLY A 139 5.63 -17.23 -2.40
N SER A 140 5.70 -17.56 -3.69
CA SER A 140 6.96 -17.86 -4.38
C SER A 140 6.92 -17.40 -5.84
N ARG A 141 8.11 -17.17 -6.43
CA ARG A 141 8.24 -16.86 -7.87
C ARG A 141 7.60 -17.94 -8.74
N LYS A 142 7.80 -19.22 -8.39
CA LYS A 142 7.20 -20.35 -9.10
C LYS A 142 5.67 -20.31 -9.07
N SER A 143 5.08 -19.99 -7.92
CA SER A 143 3.62 -19.88 -7.80
C SER A 143 3.07 -18.71 -8.60
N VAL A 144 3.76 -17.55 -8.58
CA VAL A 144 3.30 -16.35 -9.30
C VAL A 144 3.46 -16.48 -10.81
N ALA A 145 4.47 -17.22 -11.28
CA ALA A 145 4.76 -17.40 -12.71
C ALA A 145 3.59 -17.97 -13.53
N GLN A 146 2.61 -18.63 -12.88
CA GLN A 146 1.38 -19.07 -13.55
C GLN A 146 0.54 -17.90 -14.10
N PHE A 147 0.78 -16.68 -13.61
CA PHE A 147 0.10 -15.46 -14.02
C PHE A 147 0.94 -14.61 -14.99
N ASP A 148 2.15 -15.03 -15.38
CA ASP A 148 3.01 -14.23 -16.27
C ASP A 148 2.32 -13.97 -17.61
N GLY A 149 1.75 -15.01 -18.23
CA GLY A 149 1.02 -14.85 -19.50
C GLY A 149 -0.23 -13.97 -19.39
N LEU A 150 -0.86 -13.90 -18.21
CA LEU A 150 -1.96 -12.96 -17.96
C LEU A 150 -1.43 -11.52 -17.89
N GLN A 151 -0.32 -11.28 -17.20
CA GLN A 151 0.28 -9.96 -17.07
C GLN A 151 0.83 -9.46 -18.42
N GLU A 152 1.49 -10.33 -19.17
CA GLU A 152 1.99 -10.05 -20.53
C GLU A 152 0.83 -9.65 -21.46
N MET A 153 -0.23 -10.47 -21.52
CA MET A 153 -1.42 -10.18 -22.34
C MET A 153 -2.09 -8.84 -21.96
N GLU A 154 -2.25 -8.55 -20.67
CA GLU A 154 -2.90 -7.29 -20.26
C GLU A 154 -2.01 -6.07 -20.57
N SER A 155 -0.69 -6.18 -20.39
CA SER A 155 0.28 -5.15 -20.76
C SER A 155 0.30 -4.90 -22.28
N GLU A 156 0.21 -5.94 -23.10
CA GLU A 156 0.07 -5.84 -24.56
C GLU A 156 -1.21 -5.08 -24.96
N LYS A 157 -2.35 -5.43 -24.35
CA LYS A 157 -3.61 -4.68 -24.55
C LYS A 157 -3.52 -3.23 -24.07
N PHE A 158 -2.71 -2.96 -23.04
CA PHE A 158 -2.44 -1.59 -22.59
C PHE A 158 -1.72 -0.79 -23.68
N LEU A 159 -0.70 -1.35 -24.34
CA LEU A 159 -0.02 -0.69 -25.46
C LEU A 159 -0.98 -0.38 -26.62
N LEU A 160 -1.87 -1.32 -26.96
CA LEU A 160 -2.91 -1.11 -27.98
C LEU A 160 -3.85 0.04 -27.64
N ARG A 161 -4.33 0.10 -26.39
CA ARG A 161 -5.18 1.19 -25.90
C ARG A 161 -4.44 2.53 -25.93
N LEU A 162 -3.16 2.53 -25.55
CA LEU A 162 -2.30 3.69 -25.51
C LEU A 162 -2.00 4.23 -26.92
N LEU A 163 -1.81 3.35 -27.91
CA LEU A 163 -1.63 3.74 -29.31
C LEU A 163 -2.90 4.42 -29.87
N LYS A 164 -4.08 3.94 -29.49
CA LYS A 164 -5.36 4.45 -29.98
C LYS A 164 -5.75 5.78 -29.31
N GLN A 165 -5.53 5.92 -28.01
CA GLN A 165 -5.96 7.05 -27.18
C GLN A 165 -4.92 7.38 -26.09
N PRO A 166 -3.75 7.94 -26.45
CA PRO A 166 -2.65 8.19 -25.50
C PRO A 166 -3.02 9.17 -24.39
N GLU A 167 -3.95 10.10 -24.63
CA GLU A 167 -4.46 11.07 -23.66
C GLU A 167 -5.14 10.41 -22.44
N ASN A 168 -5.63 9.17 -22.62
CA ASN A 168 -6.33 8.40 -21.60
C ASN A 168 -5.41 7.43 -20.84
N PHE A 169 -4.08 7.60 -20.87
CA PHE A 169 -3.13 6.64 -20.30
C PHE A 169 -3.42 6.23 -18.84
N LYS A 170 -3.86 7.16 -17.98
CA LYS A 170 -4.21 6.86 -16.57
C LYS A 170 -5.37 5.86 -16.47
N LYS A 171 -6.34 5.98 -17.38
CA LYS A 171 -7.47 5.07 -17.52
C LYS A 171 -6.97 3.71 -18.01
N HIS A 172 -6.09 3.70 -19.01
CA HIS A 172 -5.54 2.47 -19.58
C HIS A 172 -4.69 1.69 -18.58
N ILE A 173 -3.87 2.35 -17.76
CA ILE A 173 -3.13 1.73 -16.64
C ILE A 173 -4.11 1.07 -15.67
N ARG A 174 -5.18 1.80 -15.31
CA ARG A 174 -6.22 1.28 -14.41
C ARG A 174 -6.87 0.03 -14.99
N THR A 175 -7.26 0.06 -16.25
CA THR A 175 -7.92 -1.06 -16.93
C THR A 175 -7.03 -2.29 -17.02
N GLU A 176 -5.76 -2.12 -17.37
CA GLU A 176 -4.76 -3.19 -17.40
C GLU A 176 -4.65 -3.90 -16.04
N VAL A 177 -4.34 -3.12 -14.99
CA VAL A 177 -4.09 -3.65 -13.65
C VAL A 177 -5.35 -4.30 -13.09
N VAL A 178 -6.50 -3.63 -13.20
CA VAL A 178 -7.77 -4.12 -12.63
C VAL A 178 -8.21 -5.40 -13.32
N THR A 179 -8.10 -5.47 -14.65
CA THR A 179 -8.44 -6.67 -15.41
C THR A 179 -7.56 -7.84 -14.98
N ALA A 180 -6.24 -7.65 -14.90
CA ALA A 180 -5.33 -8.70 -14.45
C ALA A 180 -5.64 -9.17 -13.02
N VAL A 181 -5.81 -8.25 -12.08
CA VAL A 181 -6.08 -8.57 -10.67
C VAL A 181 -7.43 -9.26 -10.48
N LEU A 182 -8.49 -8.78 -11.13
CA LEU A 182 -9.83 -9.40 -11.04
C LEU A 182 -9.90 -10.75 -11.75
N LYS A 183 -9.25 -10.91 -12.90
CA LYS A 183 -9.19 -12.18 -13.63
C LYS A 183 -8.42 -13.23 -12.84
N MET A 184 -7.27 -12.85 -12.27
CA MET A 184 -6.49 -13.69 -11.37
C MET A 184 -7.27 -14.08 -10.10
N THR A 185 -8.01 -13.12 -9.50
CA THR A 185 -8.68 -13.33 -8.21
C THR A 185 -9.99 -14.11 -8.37
N TYR A 186 -10.84 -13.73 -9.31
CA TYR A 186 -12.23 -14.19 -9.44
C TYR A 186 -12.55 -14.86 -10.79
N GLY A 187 -11.63 -14.86 -11.75
CA GLY A 187 -11.91 -15.28 -13.12
C GLY A 187 -12.79 -14.27 -13.86
N TYR A 188 -12.81 -13.03 -13.38
CA TYR A 188 -13.68 -11.96 -13.86
C TYR A 188 -12.98 -11.11 -14.92
N SER A 189 -13.61 -10.97 -16.09
CA SER A 189 -13.13 -10.10 -17.16
C SER A 189 -13.89 -8.77 -17.12
N VAL A 190 -13.16 -7.67 -17.06
CA VAL A 190 -13.74 -6.32 -17.05
C VAL A 190 -14.26 -6.00 -18.46
N SER A 191 -15.53 -5.62 -18.57
CA SER A 191 -16.12 -5.21 -19.85
C SER A 191 -15.91 -3.72 -20.15
N ASP A 192 -15.76 -2.86 -19.14
CA ASP A 192 -15.58 -1.41 -19.29
C ASP A 192 -14.87 -0.75 -18.08
N ASN A 193 -14.46 0.51 -18.23
CA ASN A 193 -13.64 1.24 -17.25
C ASN A 193 -14.32 1.53 -15.89
N ASP A 194 -15.65 1.39 -15.81
CA ASP A 194 -16.46 1.66 -14.62
C ASP A 194 -16.93 0.35 -13.98
N ASP A 195 -15.97 -0.52 -13.65
CA ASP A 195 -16.28 -1.83 -13.09
C ASP A 195 -16.88 -1.71 -11.68
N PRO A 196 -18.07 -2.32 -11.43
CA PRO A 196 -18.73 -2.25 -10.13
C PRO A 196 -17.91 -2.86 -8.99
N LEU A 197 -17.12 -3.91 -9.25
CA LEU A 197 -16.26 -4.49 -8.21
C LEU A 197 -15.21 -3.47 -7.82
N LEU A 198 -14.54 -2.87 -8.80
CA LEU A 198 -13.51 -1.87 -8.57
C LEU A 198 -14.02 -0.68 -7.74
N ALA A 199 -15.14 -0.10 -8.15
CA ALA A 199 -15.77 1.02 -7.45
C ALA A 199 -16.08 0.65 -5.98
N LEU A 200 -16.53 -0.59 -5.74
CA LEU A 200 -16.85 -1.07 -4.40
C LEU A 200 -15.62 -1.16 -3.47
N ALA A 201 -14.46 -1.71 -3.88
CA ALA A 201 -13.31 -1.66 -2.96
C ALA A 201 -12.62 -0.31 -2.89
N ASP A 202 -12.62 0.50 -3.95
CA ASP A 202 -12.12 1.88 -3.83
C ASP A 202 -12.93 2.63 -2.77
N GLN A 203 -14.26 2.48 -2.80
CA GLN A 203 -15.12 3.03 -1.75
C GLN A 203 -14.82 2.40 -0.39
N ALA A 204 -14.71 1.08 -0.28
CA ALA A 204 -14.44 0.41 0.99
C ALA A 204 -13.09 0.83 1.61
N LEU A 205 -12.03 0.99 0.81
CA LEU A 205 -10.70 1.44 1.26
C LEU A 205 -10.69 2.92 1.67
N ALA A 206 -11.41 3.77 0.93
CA ALA A 206 -11.59 5.18 1.30
C ALA A 206 -12.36 5.31 2.63
N GLU A 207 -13.42 4.52 2.80
CA GLU A 207 -14.19 4.43 4.05
C GLU A 207 -13.35 3.86 5.19
N PHE A 208 -12.51 2.86 4.94
CA PHE A 208 -11.56 2.34 5.93
C PHE A 208 -10.57 3.40 6.41
N SER A 209 -10.01 4.18 5.48
CA SER A 209 -9.07 5.26 5.80
C SER A 209 -9.71 6.29 6.74
N LYS A 210 -10.99 6.62 6.53
CA LYS A 210 -11.78 7.48 7.43
C LYS A 210 -12.11 6.79 8.76
N ALA A 211 -12.43 5.50 8.72
CA ALA A 211 -12.83 4.72 9.89
C ALA A 211 -11.65 4.45 10.85
N ALA A 212 -10.44 4.28 10.33
CA ALA A 212 -9.23 3.95 11.09
C ALA A 212 -8.38 5.18 11.46
N MET A 213 -8.85 6.39 11.16
CA MET A 213 -8.16 7.63 11.49
C MET A 213 -8.08 7.84 13.01
N PRO A 214 -6.88 7.93 13.61
CA PRO A 214 -6.73 8.11 15.05
C PRO A 214 -7.43 9.39 15.55
N GLY A 215 -8.27 9.25 16.58
CA GLY A 215 -8.98 10.38 17.19
C GLY A 215 -10.25 10.85 16.45
N ALA A 216 -10.58 10.27 15.29
CA ALA A 216 -11.78 10.66 14.53
C ALA A 216 -13.10 10.25 15.21
N TRP A 217 -13.09 9.18 16.02
CA TRP A 217 -14.30 8.61 16.62
C TRP A 217 -14.18 8.50 18.14
N LEU A 218 -15.12 9.12 18.87
CA LEU A 218 -15.17 9.03 20.33
C LEU A 218 -15.31 7.59 20.84
N VAL A 219 -15.94 6.70 20.05
CA VAL A 219 -16.09 5.28 20.41
C VAL A 219 -14.76 4.53 20.46
N ASP A 220 -13.71 5.01 19.78
CA ASP A 220 -12.36 4.45 19.87
C ASP A 220 -11.65 4.86 21.17
N ILE A 221 -12.04 6.01 21.75
CA ILE A 221 -11.53 6.49 23.04
C ILE A 221 -12.33 5.88 24.19
N ILE A 222 -13.66 5.78 24.04
CA ILE A 222 -14.60 5.24 25.03
C ILE A 222 -15.36 4.07 24.40
N PRO A 223 -14.79 2.84 24.41
CA PRO A 223 -15.39 1.66 23.79
C PRO A 223 -16.81 1.35 24.25
N ALA A 224 -17.18 1.72 25.48
CA ALA A 224 -18.52 1.53 26.02
C ALA A 224 -19.60 2.25 25.20
N LEU A 225 -19.25 3.32 24.46
CA LEU A 225 -20.19 4.03 23.59
C LEU A 225 -20.78 3.12 22.49
N LYS A 226 -20.13 2.00 22.15
CA LYS A 226 -20.70 1.06 21.17
C LYS A 226 -22.03 0.45 21.60
N PHE A 227 -22.36 0.46 22.89
CA PHE A 227 -23.59 -0.13 23.43
C PHE A 227 -24.75 0.87 23.57
N ILE A 228 -24.54 2.17 23.35
CA ILE A 228 -25.63 3.15 23.48
C ILE A 228 -26.72 2.95 22.40
N PRO A 229 -28.00 3.13 22.70
CA PRO A 229 -29.04 3.03 21.68
C PRO A 229 -28.87 4.06 20.55
N GLU A 230 -29.23 3.70 19.32
CA GLU A 230 -29.06 4.59 18.15
C GLU A 230 -29.88 5.87 18.20
N TRP A 231 -30.98 5.89 18.95
CA TRP A 231 -31.81 7.08 19.14
C TRP A 231 -31.17 8.11 20.07
N MET A 232 -30.12 7.75 20.83
CA MET A 232 -29.50 8.62 21.81
C MET A 232 -28.69 9.74 21.13
N PRO A 233 -28.76 10.99 21.62
CA PRO A 233 -27.93 12.07 21.09
C PRO A 233 -26.44 11.70 21.11
N GLY A 234 -25.75 11.93 19.99
CA GLY A 234 -24.34 11.54 19.81
C GLY A 234 -24.11 10.12 19.26
N ALA A 235 -25.15 9.29 19.10
CA ALA A 235 -25.03 7.95 18.52
C ALA A 235 -25.00 7.91 16.96
N GLY A 236 -24.93 9.08 16.30
CA GLY A 236 -24.96 9.19 14.84
C GLY A 236 -23.86 8.40 14.11
N PHE A 237 -22.72 8.17 14.79
CA PHE A 237 -21.63 7.33 14.27
C PHE A 237 -22.09 5.90 13.94
N LYS A 238 -23.12 5.35 14.62
CA LYS A 238 -23.64 4.02 14.32
C LYS A 238 -24.29 3.93 12.93
N LYS A 239 -24.96 5.00 12.49
CA LYS A 239 -25.52 5.08 11.14
C LYS A 239 -24.40 5.04 10.08
N THR A 240 -23.34 5.82 10.30
CA THR A 240 -22.15 5.81 9.44
C THR A 240 -21.48 4.44 9.42
N ALA A 241 -21.29 3.83 10.60
CA ALA A 241 -20.67 2.51 10.70
C ALA A 241 -21.47 1.43 9.95
N ARG A 242 -22.81 1.50 9.98
CA ARG A 242 -23.67 0.58 9.21
C ARG A 242 -23.52 0.78 7.70
N ALA A 243 -23.49 2.02 7.24
CA ALA A 243 -23.29 2.31 5.82
C ALA A 243 -21.93 1.75 5.35
N PHE A 244 -20.85 2.02 6.10
CA PHE A 244 -19.52 1.51 5.76
C PHE A 244 -19.45 -0.01 5.85
N ARG A 245 -20.16 -0.62 6.83
CA ARG A 245 -20.25 -2.08 6.96
C ARG A 245 -20.90 -2.69 5.74
N GLN A 246 -21.94 -2.06 5.21
CA GLN A 246 -22.62 -2.53 4.01
C GLN A 246 -21.66 -2.55 2.82
N THR A 247 -20.98 -1.44 2.52
CA THR A 247 -19.96 -1.36 1.47
C THR A 247 -18.86 -2.42 1.66
N THR A 248 -18.36 -2.56 2.88
CA THR A 248 -17.32 -3.55 3.22
C THR A 248 -17.80 -4.97 2.96
N LEU A 249 -19.01 -5.34 3.39
CA LEU A 249 -19.54 -6.69 3.15
C LEU A 249 -19.84 -6.94 1.67
N GLU A 250 -20.40 -5.96 0.97
CA GLU A 250 -20.69 -6.06 -0.47
C GLU A 250 -19.41 -6.26 -1.29
N SER A 251 -18.38 -5.46 -1.05
CA SER A 251 -17.07 -5.60 -1.71
C SER A 251 -16.40 -6.97 -1.52
N THR A 252 -16.70 -7.69 -0.43
CA THR A 252 -16.22 -9.07 -0.23
C THR A 252 -17.07 -10.14 -0.93
N ARG A 253 -18.35 -9.86 -1.18
CA ARG A 253 -19.33 -10.86 -1.65
C ARG A 253 -19.46 -10.88 -3.16
N VAL A 254 -19.54 -9.72 -3.80
CA VAL A 254 -19.90 -9.63 -5.23
C VAL A 254 -18.96 -10.46 -6.10
N GLY A 255 -17.64 -10.38 -5.86
CA GLY A 255 -16.65 -11.15 -6.62
C GLY A 255 -16.74 -12.67 -6.36
N LEU A 256 -16.95 -13.06 -5.10
CA LEU A 256 -17.15 -14.47 -4.73
C LEU A 256 -18.41 -15.05 -5.38
N ASP A 257 -19.53 -14.32 -5.30
CA ASP A 257 -20.82 -14.73 -5.84
C ASP A 257 -20.75 -14.86 -7.37
N PHE A 258 -20.03 -13.95 -8.04
CA PHE A 258 -19.71 -14.06 -9.46
C PHE A 258 -18.99 -15.37 -9.77
N THR A 259 -17.87 -15.67 -9.08
CA THR A 259 -17.11 -16.89 -9.32
C THR A 259 -17.97 -18.13 -9.09
N LYS A 260 -18.74 -18.19 -7.99
CA LYS A 260 -19.64 -19.33 -7.70
C LYS A 260 -20.69 -19.52 -8.79
N LYS A 261 -21.25 -18.43 -9.32
CA LYS A 261 -22.23 -18.48 -10.42
C LYS A 261 -21.61 -19.05 -11.70
N GLU A 262 -20.41 -18.60 -12.08
CA GLU A 262 -19.72 -19.10 -13.27
C GLU A 262 -19.24 -20.55 -13.10
N MET A 263 -18.89 -20.97 -11.88
CA MET A 263 -18.57 -22.37 -11.58
C MET A 263 -19.80 -23.26 -11.75
N ALA A 264 -20.97 -22.82 -11.25
CA ALA A 264 -22.22 -23.58 -11.37
C ALA A 264 -22.68 -23.76 -12.83
N THR A 265 -22.31 -22.84 -13.73
CA THR A 265 -22.60 -22.95 -15.17
C THR A 265 -21.52 -23.68 -15.97
N GLY A 266 -20.39 -24.04 -15.36
CA GLY A 266 -19.24 -24.65 -16.02
C GLY A 266 -18.46 -23.71 -16.94
N LYS A 267 -18.66 -22.39 -16.83
CA LYS A 267 -18.04 -21.36 -17.69
C LYS A 267 -16.93 -20.55 -17.01
N HIS A 268 -16.63 -20.85 -15.75
CA HIS A 268 -15.63 -20.10 -15.00
C HIS A 268 -14.23 -20.15 -15.64
N ILE A 269 -13.52 -19.03 -15.52
CA ILE A 269 -12.08 -18.97 -15.80
C ILE A 269 -11.35 -19.37 -14.51
N PRO A 270 -10.37 -20.30 -14.57
CA PRO A 270 -9.57 -20.66 -13.40
C PRO A 270 -8.95 -19.44 -12.72
N SER A 271 -9.10 -19.36 -11.41
CA SER A 271 -8.70 -18.21 -10.58
C SER A 271 -8.35 -18.66 -9.17
N PHE A 272 -7.79 -17.75 -8.37
CA PHE A 272 -7.57 -18.03 -6.95
C PHE A 272 -8.85 -18.50 -6.25
N THR A 273 -9.96 -17.79 -6.46
CA THR A 273 -11.24 -18.10 -5.80
C THR A 273 -11.80 -19.44 -6.25
N SER A 274 -11.86 -19.72 -7.56
CA SER A 274 -12.41 -20.99 -8.05
C SER A 274 -11.57 -22.18 -7.58
N ASN A 275 -10.25 -22.09 -7.70
CA ASN A 275 -9.35 -23.18 -7.33
C ASN A 275 -9.41 -23.47 -5.82
N ALA A 276 -9.53 -22.43 -4.99
CA ALA A 276 -9.67 -22.59 -3.54
C ALA A 276 -11.02 -23.24 -3.16
N LEU A 277 -12.12 -22.88 -3.84
CA LEU A 277 -13.43 -23.50 -3.63
C LEU A 277 -13.44 -24.97 -4.08
N GLU A 278 -12.84 -25.30 -5.22
CA GLU A 278 -12.73 -26.69 -5.71
C GLU A 278 -11.86 -27.56 -4.78
N ALA A 279 -10.83 -26.98 -4.19
CA ALA A 279 -9.99 -27.64 -3.19
C ALA A 279 -10.68 -27.85 -1.82
N GLY A 280 -11.93 -27.40 -1.67
CA GLY A 280 -12.70 -27.52 -0.43
C GLY A 280 -12.21 -26.60 0.68
N GLU A 281 -11.60 -25.46 0.36
CA GLU A 281 -11.23 -24.46 1.36
C GLU A 281 -12.47 -23.82 2.00
N ASP A 282 -12.36 -23.40 3.25
CA ASP A 282 -13.43 -22.72 3.98
C ASP A 282 -13.84 -21.42 3.25
N GLU A 283 -15.14 -21.25 3.00
CA GLU A 283 -15.65 -20.16 2.19
C GLU A 283 -15.36 -18.76 2.80
N GLU A 284 -15.35 -18.61 4.14
CA GLU A 284 -14.97 -17.33 4.75
C GLU A 284 -13.48 -17.05 4.54
N ILE A 285 -12.62 -18.08 4.59
CA ILE A 285 -11.19 -17.95 4.24
C ILE A 285 -11.01 -17.52 2.80
N VAL A 286 -11.71 -18.18 1.87
CA VAL A 286 -11.64 -17.82 0.44
C VAL A 286 -12.09 -16.39 0.24
N LYS A 287 -13.28 -16.03 0.74
CA LYS A 287 -13.88 -14.69 0.60
C LYS A 287 -12.94 -13.56 1.04
N TRP A 288 -12.40 -13.65 2.25
CA TRP A 288 -11.53 -12.60 2.79
C TRP A 288 -10.12 -12.60 2.19
N SER A 289 -9.63 -13.75 1.75
CA SER A 289 -8.36 -13.85 1.02
C SER A 289 -8.48 -13.24 -0.38
N SER A 290 -9.58 -13.51 -1.10
CA SER A 290 -9.86 -12.92 -2.41
C SER A 290 -10.04 -11.40 -2.32
N PHE A 291 -10.78 -10.92 -1.31
CA PHE A 291 -10.88 -9.48 -1.05
C PHE A 291 -9.51 -8.84 -0.80
N ALA A 292 -8.62 -9.52 -0.06
CA ALA A 292 -7.28 -9.00 0.20
C ALA A 292 -6.40 -8.94 -1.06
N LEU A 293 -6.51 -9.92 -1.98
CA LEU A 293 -5.80 -9.93 -3.25
C LEU A 293 -6.22 -8.77 -4.14
N TYR A 294 -7.53 -8.60 -4.33
CA TYR A 294 -8.06 -7.55 -5.19
C TYR A 294 -7.89 -6.15 -4.57
N GLY A 295 -8.31 -5.96 -3.31
CA GLY A 295 -8.23 -4.66 -2.63
C GLY A 295 -6.79 -4.18 -2.41
N GLY A 296 -5.82 -5.09 -2.27
CA GLY A 296 -4.40 -4.72 -2.16
C GLY A 296 -3.70 -4.53 -3.51
N GLY A 297 -4.13 -5.24 -4.56
CA GLY A 297 -3.41 -5.34 -5.83
C GLY A 297 -3.78 -4.30 -6.88
N ALA A 298 -4.97 -3.68 -6.81
CA ALA A 298 -5.40 -2.74 -7.84
C ALA A 298 -4.71 -1.37 -7.72
N ASP A 299 -5.05 -0.60 -6.69
CA ASP A 299 -4.65 0.81 -6.58
C ASP A 299 -3.15 1.02 -6.35
N THR A 300 -2.46 0.06 -5.72
CA THR A 300 -1.01 0.16 -5.42
C THR A 300 -0.15 0.06 -6.69
N ILE A 301 -0.45 -0.88 -7.59
CA ILE A 301 0.27 -1.04 -8.86
C ILE A 301 -0.01 0.15 -9.79
N ILE A 302 -1.29 0.55 -9.90
CA ILE A 302 -1.71 1.73 -10.70
C ILE A 302 -0.91 2.96 -10.28
N SER A 303 -0.84 3.21 -8.98
CA SER A 303 -0.21 4.42 -8.45
C SER A 303 1.32 4.36 -8.62
N THR A 304 1.92 3.17 -8.50
CA THR A 304 3.37 2.97 -8.75
C THR A 304 3.73 3.18 -10.22
N LEU A 305 2.93 2.68 -11.17
CA LEU A 305 3.13 2.91 -12.62
C LEU A 305 3.01 4.39 -12.97
N LYS A 306 2.03 5.10 -12.39
CA LYS A 306 1.91 6.56 -12.54
C LYS A 306 3.15 7.28 -12.00
N CYS A 307 3.67 6.90 -10.83
CA CYS A 307 4.93 7.46 -10.32
C CYS A 307 6.12 7.19 -11.26
N CYS A 308 6.22 5.97 -11.81
CA CYS A 308 7.27 5.62 -12.76
C CYS A 308 7.19 6.49 -14.03
N PHE A 309 6.00 6.65 -14.61
CA PHE A 309 5.84 7.43 -15.84
C PHE A 309 6.09 8.92 -15.59
N LEU A 310 5.69 9.46 -14.44
CA LEU A 310 6.07 10.80 -14.02
C LEU A 310 7.60 10.94 -13.90
N ALA A 311 8.29 9.97 -13.30
CA ALA A 311 9.74 10.00 -13.22
C ALA A 311 10.40 9.94 -14.61
N LEU A 312 9.89 9.10 -15.52
CA LEU A 312 10.46 8.93 -16.87
C LEU A 312 10.31 10.16 -17.76
N ILE A 313 9.21 10.93 -17.66
CA ILE A 313 9.06 12.19 -18.42
C ILE A 313 9.97 13.31 -17.90
N LEU A 314 10.38 13.22 -16.63
CA LEU A 314 11.31 14.17 -16.00
C LEU A 314 12.78 13.81 -16.24
N ASN A 315 13.06 12.55 -16.63
CA ASN A 315 14.42 12.01 -16.80
C ASN A 315 14.58 11.30 -18.16
N PRO A 316 14.55 12.02 -19.30
CA PRO A 316 14.59 11.41 -20.64
C PRO A 316 15.84 10.56 -20.90
N GLU A 317 16.97 10.87 -20.26
CA GLU A 317 18.20 10.11 -20.36
C GLU A 317 18.11 8.72 -19.72
N VAL A 318 17.31 8.58 -18.65
CA VAL A 318 16.99 7.28 -18.06
C VAL A 318 16.23 6.42 -19.06
N GLN A 319 15.23 7.02 -19.71
CA GLN A 319 14.41 6.36 -20.72
C GLN A 319 15.26 5.86 -21.90
N ARG A 320 16.13 6.73 -22.45
CA ARG A 320 17.01 6.40 -23.58
C ARG A 320 17.93 5.22 -23.26
N ARG A 321 18.52 5.19 -22.06
CA ARG A 321 19.42 4.10 -21.65
C ARG A 321 18.69 2.77 -21.53
N ALA A 322 17.46 2.77 -21.04
CA ALA A 322 16.63 1.57 -20.97
C ALA A 322 16.25 1.07 -22.37
N GLN A 323 15.87 1.99 -23.27
CA GLN A 323 15.60 1.69 -24.67
C GLN A 323 16.82 1.04 -25.36
N GLU A 324 18.03 1.57 -25.16
CA GLU A 324 19.28 1.00 -25.70
C GLU A 324 19.58 -0.41 -25.15
N GLU A 325 19.24 -0.67 -23.89
CA GLU A 325 19.34 -2.01 -23.31
C GLU A 325 18.33 -2.98 -23.95
N ILE A 326 17.07 -2.56 -24.08
CA ILE A 326 16.01 -3.35 -24.71
C ILE A 326 16.36 -3.66 -26.18
N ASP A 327 16.81 -2.67 -26.94
CA ASP A 327 17.18 -2.85 -28.35
C ASP A 327 18.31 -3.88 -28.52
N ARG A 328 19.28 -3.88 -27.62
CA ARG A 328 20.41 -4.81 -27.64
C ARG A 328 20.01 -6.25 -27.28
N VAL A 329 19.09 -6.41 -26.34
CA VAL A 329 18.76 -7.72 -25.74
C VAL A 329 17.56 -8.38 -26.41
N VAL A 330 16.52 -7.59 -26.68
CA VAL A 330 15.23 -8.06 -27.20
C VAL A 330 15.09 -7.74 -28.70
N GLY A 331 15.57 -6.57 -29.12
CA GLY A 331 15.41 -6.08 -30.50
C GLY A 331 14.02 -5.47 -30.77
N SER A 332 13.65 -5.37 -32.04
CA SER A 332 12.41 -4.71 -32.51
C SER A 332 11.34 -5.67 -33.04
N GLU A 333 11.57 -6.98 -32.95
CA GLU A 333 10.70 -8.00 -33.57
C GLU A 333 9.69 -8.64 -32.60
N ARG A 334 9.86 -8.40 -31.31
CA ARG A 334 8.95 -8.89 -30.26
C ARG A 334 8.98 -7.95 -29.06
N LEU A 335 7.97 -8.07 -28.20
CA LEU A 335 7.95 -7.37 -26.91
C LEU A 335 8.82 -8.11 -25.86
N PRO A 336 9.33 -7.39 -24.85
CA PRO A 336 9.91 -8.00 -23.65
C PRO A 336 8.89 -8.87 -22.91
N THR A 337 9.37 -9.98 -22.36
CA THR A 337 8.61 -10.95 -21.56
C THR A 337 9.19 -11.08 -20.16
N ALA A 338 8.51 -11.78 -19.25
CA ALA A 338 9.01 -11.99 -17.88
C ALA A 338 10.36 -12.72 -17.86
N LYS A 339 10.65 -13.53 -18.89
CA LYS A 339 11.91 -14.28 -19.03
C LYS A 339 13.10 -13.41 -19.40
N ASP A 340 12.88 -12.21 -19.92
CA ASP A 340 13.96 -11.30 -20.31
C ASP A 340 14.53 -10.52 -19.13
N ARG A 341 13.87 -10.54 -17.96
CA ARG A 341 14.22 -9.70 -16.80
C ARG A 341 15.67 -9.81 -16.34
N ASP A 342 16.20 -11.03 -16.26
CA ASP A 342 17.59 -11.25 -15.82
C ASP A 342 18.62 -10.66 -16.81
N ASN A 343 18.21 -10.39 -18.06
CA ASN A 343 19.03 -9.77 -19.10
C ASN A 343 18.75 -8.27 -19.29
N LEU A 344 17.79 -7.71 -18.56
CA LEU A 344 17.41 -6.29 -18.60
C LEU A 344 17.68 -5.59 -17.24
N PRO A 345 18.92 -5.61 -16.72
CA PRO A 345 19.24 -5.13 -15.38
C PRO A 345 19.01 -3.63 -15.19
N TYR A 346 19.14 -2.80 -16.24
CA TYR A 346 18.85 -1.37 -16.13
C TYR A 346 17.34 -1.09 -16.09
N VAL A 347 16.53 -1.85 -16.83
CA VAL A 347 15.07 -1.81 -16.69
C VAL A 347 14.64 -2.27 -15.30
N ASP A 348 15.22 -3.36 -14.78
CA ASP A 348 14.99 -3.81 -13.40
C ASP A 348 15.38 -2.74 -12.36
N ALA A 349 16.46 -1.99 -12.63
CA ALA A 349 16.88 -0.87 -11.82
C ALA A 349 15.89 0.31 -11.84
N ILE A 350 15.14 0.52 -12.95
CA ILE A 350 14.04 1.51 -13.00
C ILE A 350 12.90 1.09 -12.08
N VAL A 351 12.56 -0.20 -12.04
CA VAL A 351 11.55 -0.72 -11.10
C VAL A 351 11.97 -0.46 -9.67
N LYS A 352 13.21 -0.81 -9.31
CA LYS A 352 13.80 -0.53 -7.99
C LYS A 352 13.76 0.96 -7.66
N GLU A 353 14.20 1.81 -8.57
CA GLU A 353 14.23 3.26 -8.33
C GLU A 353 12.85 3.87 -8.18
N THR A 354 11.85 3.35 -8.89
CA THR A 354 10.44 3.75 -8.71
C THR A 354 9.97 3.44 -7.29
N LEU A 355 10.23 2.22 -6.80
CA LEU A 355 9.85 1.77 -5.46
C LEU A 355 10.59 2.52 -4.34
N ARG A 356 11.80 3.02 -4.60
CA ARG A 356 12.59 3.84 -3.67
C ARG A 356 12.17 5.30 -3.68
N TRP A 357 12.08 5.90 -4.88
CA TRP A 357 11.84 7.33 -5.06
C TRP A 357 10.47 7.75 -4.55
N GLN A 358 9.43 6.92 -4.78
CA GLN A 358 8.13 7.14 -4.17
C GLN A 358 7.52 5.81 -3.68
N PRO A 359 7.84 5.34 -2.46
CA PRO A 359 7.24 4.14 -1.91
C PRO A 359 5.74 4.33 -1.69
N ILE A 360 4.93 3.44 -2.27
CA ILE A 360 3.49 3.67 -2.38
C ILE A 360 2.73 3.66 -1.04
N ALA A 361 3.31 3.02 -0.02
CA ALA A 361 2.86 3.10 1.37
C ALA A 361 3.99 3.72 2.23
N PRO A 362 4.12 5.06 2.26
CA PRO A 362 5.25 5.77 2.89
C PRO A 362 5.50 5.43 4.38
N LEU A 363 4.45 5.07 5.11
CA LEU A 363 4.50 4.65 6.52
C LEU A 363 4.20 3.16 6.74
N GLY A 364 4.02 2.40 5.65
CA GLY A 364 3.47 1.06 5.68
C GLY A 364 2.09 0.99 6.35
N LEU A 365 1.69 -0.20 6.77
CA LEU A 365 0.53 -0.37 7.65
C LEU A 365 0.98 -0.39 9.12
N PRO A 366 0.29 0.32 10.03
CA PRO A 366 0.68 0.37 11.43
C PRO A 366 0.75 -1.02 12.08
N HIS A 367 1.74 -1.21 12.96
CA HIS A 367 1.90 -2.39 13.79
C HIS A 367 1.46 -2.11 15.23
N THR A 368 1.31 -3.15 16.04
CA THR A 368 1.03 -3.03 17.47
C THR A 368 1.89 -3.98 18.28
N ALA A 369 2.44 -3.48 19.39
CA ALA A 369 3.17 -4.28 20.36
C ALA A 369 2.21 -5.11 21.23
N ASP A 370 2.37 -6.42 21.27
CA ASP A 370 1.53 -7.33 22.05
C ASP A 370 1.92 -7.42 23.54
N GLN A 371 3.14 -7.01 23.86
CA GLN A 371 3.72 -6.96 25.20
C GLN A 371 4.70 -5.79 25.32
N ASP A 372 5.10 -5.47 26.54
CA ASP A 372 6.19 -4.52 26.78
C ASP A 372 7.51 -5.09 26.23
N ASP A 373 8.31 -4.25 25.58
CA ASP A 373 9.64 -4.58 25.08
C ASP A 373 10.61 -3.42 25.32
N VAL A 374 11.91 -3.72 25.34
CA VAL A 374 12.97 -2.70 25.42
C VAL A 374 13.91 -2.86 24.24
N VAL A 375 14.08 -1.77 23.48
CA VAL A 375 14.89 -1.71 22.27
C VAL A 375 15.76 -0.45 22.35
N GLU A 376 17.08 -0.60 22.18
CA GLU A 376 18.05 0.51 22.27
C GLU A 376 17.88 1.38 23.54
N GLY A 377 17.55 0.74 24.67
CA GLY A 377 17.34 1.42 25.95
C GLY A 377 16.00 2.14 26.11
N PHE A 378 15.09 2.06 25.12
CA PHE A 378 13.75 2.64 25.18
C PHE A 378 12.66 1.59 25.36
N LEU A 379 11.64 1.92 26.15
CA LEU A 379 10.44 1.10 26.33
C LEU A 379 9.48 1.25 25.15
N ILE A 380 9.12 0.13 24.56
CA ILE A 380 7.97 -0.04 23.68
C ILE A 380 6.85 -0.66 24.52
N PRO A 381 5.86 0.12 24.99
CA PRO A 381 4.82 -0.43 25.85
C PRO A 381 3.83 -1.28 25.05
N LYS A 382 3.25 -2.28 25.70
CA LYS A 382 2.14 -3.07 25.18
C LYS A 382 1.02 -2.15 24.69
N GLY A 383 0.52 -2.46 23.50
CA GLY A 383 -0.53 -1.69 22.82
C GLY A 383 -0.01 -0.45 22.09
N ALA A 384 1.29 -0.15 22.12
CA ALA A 384 1.86 0.92 21.30
C ALA A 384 1.64 0.65 19.81
N ILE A 385 1.20 1.67 19.08
CA ILE A 385 1.13 1.66 17.63
C ILE A 385 2.54 1.97 17.11
N LEU A 386 3.05 1.14 16.21
CA LEU A 386 4.38 1.30 15.63
C LEU A 386 4.24 1.73 14.16
N LEU A 387 4.85 2.84 13.79
CA LEU A 387 4.89 3.38 12.44
C LEU A 387 6.33 3.34 11.94
N ALA A 388 6.58 2.66 10.82
CA ALA A 388 7.88 2.65 10.18
C ALA A 388 7.89 3.69 9.06
N ASN A 389 8.78 4.68 9.13
CA ASN A 389 8.86 5.70 8.10
C ASN A 389 9.66 5.20 6.88
N ILE A 390 9.02 4.33 6.07
CA ILE A 390 9.61 3.71 4.88
C ILE A 390 10.07 4.75 3.86
N TRP A 391 9.35 5.88 3.72
CA TRP A 391 9.80 6.98 2.88
C TRP A 391 11.14 7.54 3.35
N LEU A 392 11.28 7.79 4.65
CA LEU A 392 12.53 8.28 5.24
C LEU A 392 13.67 7.29 5.06
N PHE A 393 13.44 5.98 5.19
CA PHE A 393 14.48 4.96 4.96
C PHE A 393 14.99 5.00 3.52
N ASN A 394 14.08 5.16 2.56
CA ASN A 394 14.38 5.27 1.14
C ASN A 394 14.97 6.64 0.74
N HIS A 395 14.93 7.63 1.63
CA HIS A 395 15.45 8.98 1.42
C HIS A 395 16.60 9.35 2.37
N ASP A 396 17.18 8.38 3.07
CA ASP A 396 18.30 8.62 3.96
C ASP A 396 19.59 8.82 3.15
N PRO A 397 20.24 10.00 3.20
CA PRO A 397 21.47 10.27 2.46
C PRO A 397 22.67 9.44 2.93
N SER A 398 22.59 8.80 4.11
CA SER A 398 23.61 7.83 4.56
C SER A 398 23.46 6.44 3.90
N ILE A 399 22.31 6.17 3.29
CA ILE A 399 21.99 4.90 2.61
C ILE A 399 22.00 5.08 1.10
N TYR A 400 21.39 6.16 0.60
CA TYR A 400 21.24 6.44 -0.82
C TYR A 400 21.85 7.79 -1.19
N ASN A 401 22.81 7.80 -2.11
CA ASN A 401 23.43 9.04 -2.59
C ASN A 401 22.40 9.90 -3.35
N ASP A 402 22.33 11.21 -3.05
CA ASP A 402 21.37 12.15 -3.66
C ASP A 402 19.94 11.55 -3.75
N PRO A 403 19.30 11.27 -2.60
CA PRO A 403 18.07 10.47 -2.55
C PRO A 403 16.88 11.14 -3.24
N SER A 404 16.91 12.46 -3.45
CA SER A 404 15.88 13.19 -4.19
C SER A 404 15.92 12.95 -5.69
N ILE A 405 17.07 12.53 -6.24
CA ILE A 405 17.27 12.31 -7.67
C ILE A 405 16.81 10.89 -8.04
N PHE A 406 16.00 10.81 -9.10
CA PHE A 406 15.62 9.54 -9.71
C PHE A 406 16.79 9.01 -10.57
N ASN A 407 17.57 8.07 -10.01
CA ASN A 407 18.75 7.51 -10.66
C ASN A 407 18.79 5.98 -10.54
N PRO A 408 18.30 5.24 -11.55
CA PRO A 408 18.38 3.77 -11.58
C PRO A 408 19.81 3.22 -11.48
N SER A 409 20.81 3.96 -11.96
CA SER A 409 22.20 3.51 -11.94
C SER A 409 22.73 3.24 -10.53
N ARG A 410 22.06 3.74 -9.48
CA ARG A 410 22.42 3.47 -8.09
C ARG A 410 22.34 1.98 -7.72
N PHE A 411 21.56 1.20 -8.46
CA PHE A 411 21.43 -0.25 -8.27
C PHE A 411 22.33 -1.06 -9.21
N MET A 412 23.14 -0.39 -10.02
CA MET A 412 24.08 -1.01 -10.94
C MET A 412 25.48 -0.93 -10.32
N PRO A 413 26.12 -2.06 -10.00
CA PRO A 413 27.50 -2.02 -9.50
C PRO A 413 28.44 -1.53 -10.61
N THR A 414 29.45 -0.76 -10.21
CA THR A 414 30.59 -0.38 -11.05
C THR A 414 31.89 -0.90 -10.44
N GLU A 415 33.01 -0.75 -11.13
CA GLU A 415 34.33 -1.05 -10.55
C GLU A 415 34.64 -0.19 -9.31
N THR A 416 34.04 1.00 -9.23
CA THR A 416 34.33 2.01 -8.20
C THR A 416 33.30 2.08 -7.09
N TYR A 417 32.06 1.59 -7.31
CA TYR A 417 30.98 1.64 -6.32
C TYR A 417 30.13 0.37 -6.34
N ALA A 418 29.81 -0.13 -5.15
CA ALA A 418 28.82 -1.20 -4.97
C ALA A 418 27.39 -0.67 -5.22
N ALA A 419 26.51 -1.56 -5.67
CA ALA A 419 25.08 -1.25 -5.77
C ALA A 419 24.51 -0.86 -4.39
N GLN A 420 23.71 0.20 -4.36
CA GLN A 420 23.01 0.64 -3.14
C GLN A 420 21.94 -0.39 -2.72
N PRO A 421 21.54 -0.41 -1.44
CA PRO A 421 20.62 -1.42 -0.91
C PRO A 421 19.32 -1.53 -1.70
N ASP A 422 18.84 -2.77 -1.91
CA ASP A 422 17.62 -3.00 -2.66
C ASP A 422 16.38 -2.52 -1.88
N PRO A 423 15.57 -1.58 -2.42
CA PRO A 423 14.39 -1.02 -1.76
C PRO A 423 13.28 -2.06 -1.55
N HIS A 424 13.28 -3.19 -2.27
CA HIS A 424 12.31 -4.28 -2.06
C HIS A 424 12.30 -4.77 -0.61
N ASN A 425 13.43 -4.69 0.08
CA ASN A 425 13.57 -5.16 1.45
C ASN A 425 12.78 -4.31 2.47
N VAL A 426 12.43 -3.06 2.13
CA VAL A 426 11.72 -2.15 3.03
C VAL A 426 10.36 -1.74 2.48
N THR A 427 10.23 -1.53 1.16
CA THR A 427 9.02 -1.00 0.53
C THR A 427 7.84 -1.97 0.63
N PHE A 428 8.10 -3.28 0.71
CA PHE A 428 7.05 -4.30 0.88
C PHE A 428 6.75 -4.66 2.34
N GLY A 429 7.33 -3.94 3.30
CA GLY A 429 7.15 -4.16 4.73
C GLY A 429 7.94 -5.35 5.29
N PHE A 430 7.65 -5.73 6.54
CA PHE A 430 8.56 -6.52 7.36
C PHE A 430 7.92 -7.82 7.91
N GLY A 431 8.75 -8.84 8.06
CA GLY A 431 8.52 -10.04 8.83
C GLY A 431 7.26 -10.79 8.45
N ARG A 432 6.52 -11.21 9.48
CA ARG A 432 5.25 -11.96 9.33
C ARG A 432 4.17 -11.16 8.58
N ARG A 433 4.35 -9.84 8.42
CA ARG A 433 3.43 -8.92 7.74
C ARG A 433 3.93 -8.46 6.36
N ILE A 434 5.05 -8.99 5.88
CA ILE A 434 5.55 -8.68 4.54
C ILE A 434 4.47 -8.87 3.48
N CYS A 435 4.40 -7.95 2.53
CA CYS A 435 3.38 -7.94 1.48
C CYS A 435 3.29 -9.31 0.80
N PRO A 436 2.10 -9.93 0.76
CA PRO A 436 1.93 -11.20 0.08
C PRO A 436 2.07 -11.04 -1.43
N GLY A 437 1.53 -9.96 -2.00
CA GLY A 437 1.51 -9.71 -3.45
C GLY A 437 2.81 -9.15 -4.02
N ARG A 438 3.90 -9.07 -3.25
CA ARG A 438 5.14 -8.37 -3.67
C ARG A 438 5.72 -8.90 -4.98
N ILE A 439 5.70 -10.22 -5.18
CA ILE A 439 6.30 -10.86 -6.37
C ILE A 439 5.42 -10.60 -7.61
N PHE A 440 4.10 -10.66 -7.44
CA PHE A 440 3.15 -10.34 -8.51
C PHE A 440 3.28 -8.88 -8.92
N ALA A 441 3.22 -7.94 -7.95
CA ALA A 441 3.35 -6.52 -8.24
C ALA A 441 4.69 -6.17 -8.90
N ASP A 442 5.80 -6.72 -8.40
CA ASP A 442 7.14 -6.49 -8.94
C ASP A 442 7.29 -7.00 -10.40
N THR A 443 6.74 -8.18 -10.69
CA THR A 443 6.72 -8.72 -12.08
C THR A 443 5.85 -7.87 -12.99
N PHE A 444 4.69 -7.42 -12.50
CA PHE A 444 3.77 -6.57 -13.23
C PHE A 444 4.41 -5.24 -13.61
N LEU A 445 5.03 -4.58 -12.63
CA LEU A 445 5.74 -3.32 -12.84
C LEU A 445 6.84 -3.48 -13.88
N PHE A 446 7.65 -4.54 -13.77
CA PHE A 446 8.69 -4.84 -14.75
C PHE A 446 8.12 -4.98 -16.16
N LEU A 447 7.08 -5.81 -16.34
CA LEU A 447 6.48 -6.06 -17.66
C LEU A 447 5.93 -4.79 -18.28
N THR A 448 5.06 -4.06 -17.58
CA THR A 448 4.44 -2.85 -18.10
C THR A 448 5.50 -1.79 -18.43
N ILE A 449 6.53 -1.62 -17.58
CA ILE A 449 7.62 -0.65 -17.83
C ILE A 449 8.47 -1.08 -19.02
N ALA A 450 8.94 -2.33 -19.06
CA ALA A 450 9.79 -2.85 -20.13
C ALA A 450 9.09 -2.78 -21.49
N GLN A 451 7.85 -3.24 -21.56
CA GLN A 451 7.08 -3.24 -22.79
C GLN A 451 6.74 -1.81 -23.24
N THR A 452 6.35 -0.92 -22.33
CA THR A 452 6.10 0.50 -22.68
C THR A 452 7.36 1.14 -23.26
N LEU A 453 8.50 1.00 -22.58
CA LEU A 453 9.78 1.56 -23.04
C LEU A 453 10.26 0.93 -24.35
N SER A 454 9.90 -0.32 -24.64
CA SER A 454 10.29 -0.98 -25.88
C SER A 454 9.66 -0.34 -27.12
N VAL A 455 8.46 0.23 -27.02
CA VAL A 455 7.71 0.73 -28.19
C VAL A 455 7.38 2.21 -28.15
N PHE A 456 7.35 2.86 -26.98
CA PHE A 456 7.03 4.27 -26.82
C PHE A 456 8.21 5.10 -26.32
N SER A 457 8.24 6.35 -26.78
CA SER A 457 8.95 7.45 -26.13
C SER A 457 7.97 8.29 -25.32
N LEU A 458 8.29 8.52 -24.05
CA LEU A 458 7.51 9.32 -23.11
C LEU A 458 8.08 10.73 -23.02
N SER A 459 7.23 11.75 -23.08
CA SER A 459 7.65 13.15 -22.95
C SER A 459 6.63 14.01 -22.21
N GLN A 460 7.11 15.12 -21.67
CA GLN A 460 6.24 16.17 -21.14
C GLN A 460 5.46 16.81 -22.30
N PRO A 461 4.21 17.25 -22.06
CA PRO A 461 3.45 17.99 -23.07
C PRO A 461 4.15 19.31 -23.43
N VAL A 462 3.95 19.75 -24.66
CA VAL A 462 4.44 21.03 -25.17
C VAL A 462 3.26 21.95 -25.49
N ASP A 463 3.47 23.26 -25.41
CA ASP A 463 2.51 24.26 -25.87
C ASP A 463 2.55 24.44 -27.40
N GLU A 464 1.73 25.37 -27.92
CA GLU A 464 1.64 25.68 -29.34
C GLU A 464 2.97 26.19 -29.94
N ASP A 465 3.83 26.77 -29.10
CA ASP A 465 5.15 27.28 -29.47
C ASP A 465 6.26 26.21 -29.31
N GLY A 466 5.90 24.98 -28.93
CA GLY A 466 6.83 23.86 -28.74
C GLY A 466 7.61 23.91 -27.42
N LYS A 467 7.24 24.78 -26.48
CA LYS A 467 7.87 24.87 -25.16
C LYS A 467 7.28 23.81 -24.22
N VAL A 468 8.16 23.16 -23.47
CA VAL A 468 7.77 22.15 -22.48
C VAL A 468 6.90 22.78 -21.38
N LEU A 469 5.72 22.21 -21.18
CA LEU A 469 4.86 22.50 -20.04
C LEU A 469 5.33 21.64 -18.87
N GLU A 470 6.09 22.23 -17.95
CA GLU A 470 6.64 21.51 -16.79
C GLU A 470 5.53 20.92 -15.92
N GLN A 471 5.67 19.64 -15.57
CA GLN A 471 4.72 18.94 -14.71
C GLN A 471 5.04 19.17 -13.23
N VAL A 472 4.00 19.40 -12.43
CA VAL A 472 4.16 19.55 -10.97
C VAL A 472 4.44 18.17 -10.36
N VAL A 473 5.55 18.06 -9.64
CA VAL A 473 5.90 16.86 -8.87
C VAL A 473 5.34 16.98 -7.47
N ASP A 474 4.13 16.46 -7.27
CA ASP A 474 3.48 16.44 -5.97
C ASP A 474 2.67 15.16 -5.77
N PHE A 475 2.34 14.85 -4.51
CA PHE A 475 1.71 13.60 -4.11
C PHE A 475 0.63 13.79 -3.05
N GLU A 476 -0.48 13.09 -3.22
CA GLU A 476 -1.59 13.09 -2.28
C GLU A 476 -1.23 12.37 -0.96
N PRO A 477 -1.73 12.87 0.20
CA PRO A 477 -1.56 12.24 1.50
C PRO A 477 -2.41 10.97 1.65
N GLY A 478 -2.14 10.20 2.71
CA GLY A 478 -2.91 8.99 3.06
C GLY A 478 -2.12 7.69 3.09
N ILE A 479 -2.83 6.57 3.29
CA ILE A 479 -2.23 5.22 3.41
C ILE A 479 -1.49 4.81 2.14
N VAL A 480 -2.11 5.09 0.99
CA VAL A 480 -1.53 4.91 -0.34
C VAL A 480 -1.37 6.29 -0.95
N THR A 481 -0.14 6.63 -1.32
CA THR A 481 0.17 7.91 -1.97
C THR A 481 -0.05 7.82 -3.48
N ARG A 482 -0.53 8.90 -4.09
CA ARG A 482 -0.78 9.00 -5.54
C ARG A 482 -0.14 10.28 -6.07
N PRO A 483 0.47 10.26 -7.27
CA PRO A 483 0.92 11.50 -7.88
C PRO A 483 -0.29 12.39 -8.19
N VAL A 484 -0.15 13.69 -7.96
CA VAL A 484 -1.13 14.69 -8.40
C VAL A 484 -1.25 14.61 -9.93
N ASP A 485 -2.41 15.03 -10.46
CA ASP A 485 -2.74 14.91 -11.87
C ASP A 485 -1.67 15.57 -12.77
N TYR A 486 -1.05 14.77 -13.65
CA TYR A 486 -0.05 15.22 -14.63
C TYR A 486 -0.36 14.69 -16.04
N LYS A 487 0.18 15.34 -17.06
CA LYS A 487 0.06 14.93 -18.46
C LYS A 487 1.34 14.26 -18.95
N CYS A 488 1.19 13.30 -19.86
CA CYS A 488 2.29 12.55 -20.45
C CYS A 488 1.95 12.27 -21.92
N ASN A 489 2.89 12.56 -22.81
CA ASN A 489 2.78 12.22 -24.22
C ASN A 489 3.45 10.87 -24.45
N PHE A 490 2.80 10.02 -25.24
CA PHE A 490 3.32 8.72 -25.67
C PHE A 490 3.41 8.72 -27.18
N THR A 491 4.61 8.54 -27.73
CA THR A 491 4.85 8.52 -29.18
C THR A 491 5.56 7.23 -29.56
N PRO A 492 5.07 6.45 -30.53
CA PRO A 492 5.80 5.27 -30.99
C PRO A 492 7.24 5.63 -31.38
N ARG A 493 8.21 4.82 -30.97
CA ARG A 493 9.64 5.08 -31.19
C ARG A 493 10.01 5.10 -32.68
N SER A 494 9.31 4.30 -33.48
CA SER A 494 9.45 4.25 -34.94
C SER A 494 8.22 3.59 -35.59
N PRO A 495 8.06 3.68 -36.93
CA PRO A 495 6.99 2.97 -37.64
C PRO A 495 6.98 1.45 -37.40
N ARG A 496 8.16 0.82 -37.21
CA ARG A 496 8.25 -0.62 -36.89
C ARG A 496 7.65 -0.94 -35.52
N HIS A 497 7.92 -0.11 -34.51
CA HIS A 497 7.35 -0.29 -33.17
C HIS A 497 5.84 -0.06 -33.16
N GLU A 498 5.35 0.91 -33.93
CA GLU A 498 3.91 1.09 -34.12
C GLU A 498 3.27 -0.16 -34.75
N GLN A 499 3.91 -0.71 -35.79
CA GLN A 499 3.45 -1.94 -36.43
C GLN A 499 3.43 -3.11 -35.44
N LEU A 500 4.49 -3.26 -34.62
CA LEU A 500 4.56 -4.31 -33.59
C LEU A 500 3.40 -4.22 -32.60
N ILE A 501 3.01 -3.00 -32.18
CA ILE A 501 1.82 -2.82 -31.32
C ILE A 501 0.55 -3.25 -32.07
N ARG A 502 0.39 -2.91 -33.35
CA ARG A 502 -0.81 -3.25 -34.14
C ARG A 502 -0.94 -4.75 -34.41
N GLU A 503 0.18 -5.48 -34.47
CA GLU A 503 0.20 -6.93 -34.65
C GLU A 503 -0.50 -7.66 -33.48
N ILE A 504 -0.47 -7.10 -32.26
CA ILE A 504 -1.19 -7.60 -31.08
C ILE A 504 -2.70 -7.74 -31.34
N GLU A 505 -3.31 -6.82 -32.08
CA GLU A 505 -4.75 -6.84 -32.39
C GLU A 505 -5.14 -7.98 -33.35
N THR A 506 -4.15 -8.55 -34.06
CA THR A 506 -4.38 -9.65 -35.02
C THR A 506 -4.28 -11.02 -34.34
N GLU A 507 -3.61 -11.08 -33.19
CA GLU A 507 -3.38 -12.31 -32.41
C GLU A 507 -4.37 -12.50 -31.25
N ALA A 508 -5.07 -11.44 -30.84
CA ALA A 508 -6.09 -11.42 -29.78
C ALA A 508 -7.50 -11.75 -30.30
#